data_AF-A0A925A8G4-F1
#
_entry.id   AF-A0A925A8G4-F1
#
_cell.length_a   1.000
_cell.length_b   1.000
_cell.length_c   1.000
_cell.angle_alpha   90.00
_cell.angle_beta   90.00
_cell.angle_gamma   90.00
#
_symmetry.space_group_name_H-M   'P 1'
#
loop_
_entity.id
_entity.type
_entity.pdbx_description
1 polymer ?
#
loop_
_entity_poly.entity_id
_entity_poly.type
_entity_poly.pdbx_seq_one_letter_code
_entity_poly.pdbx_strand_id
1 'polypeptide(L)'
;MGFRALLAACALSLCACATNPANLNITPQSDRGLIVLVALPSPEAYTLDLLRYDEERGRLDANTFGGIHTFMVEPTAAPGYLLQEARPGRYLLTNVGVQGYWAVCFSEQTIAFDLAPGDVVFLGDFNPAPHIRQLHQIARDTGQTATRGGAVHFFDDIEPPRLREPTEEGRAALEAFLRRTAPGVTAPVRSATLEPARFGIGHDIVGQQRICGGYYERPAQ
;
A
#
# COMPACT_ATOMS: atom_id res chain seq x y z
N MET A 1 1.04 39.62 31.83
CA MET A 1 1.29 39.21 30.43
C MET A 1 2.32 38.09 30.42
N GLY A 2 1.98 36.93 29.88
CA GLY A 2 2.90 35.79 29.82
C GLY A 2 2.17 34.49 29.49
N PHE A 3 1.59 34.41 28.29
CA PHE A 3 1.02 33.17 27.76
C PHE A 3 2.18 32.27 27.29
N ARG A 4 2.42 31.16 27.99
CA ARG A 4 3.33 30.10 27.53
C ARG A 4 2.56 29.21 26.55
N ALA A 5 3.01 29.20 25.30
CA ALA A 5 2.51 28.29 24.27
C ALA A 5 2.98 26.84 24.58
N LEU A 6 2.02 25.93 24.72
CA LEU A 6 2.26 24.49 24.77
C LEU A 6 2.42 23.97 23.34
N LEU A 7 3.63 23.51 23.01
CA LEU A 7 3.91 22.71 21.81
C LEU A 7 3.26 21.32 22.00
N ALA A 8 2.19 21.06 21.25
CA ALA A 8 1.59 19.75 21.15
C ALA A 8 2.50 18.83 20.33
N ALA A 9 3.23 17.94 21.00
CA ALA A 9 3.92 16.83 20.36
C ALA A 9 2.86 15.83 19.87
N CYS A 10 2.60 15.81 18.56
CA CYS A 10 1.80 14.78 17.91
C CYS A 10 2.56 13.45 18.00
N ALA A 11 2.18 12.62 18.99
CA ALA A 11 2.67 11.25 19.11
C ALA A 11 2.02 10.42 18.00
N LEU A 12 2.81 10.08 16.98
CA LEU A 12 2.43 9.08 15.98
C LEU A 12 2.45 7.71 16.68
N SER A 13 1.27 7.18 17.03
CA SER A 13 1.11 5.82 17.53
C SER A 13 1.45 4.82 16.43
N LEU A 14 2.60 4.15 16.58
CA LEU A 14 2.99 3.00 15.75
C LEU A 14 2.28 1.75 16.32
N CYS A 15 1.29 1.20 15.61
CA CYS A 15 0.72 -0.12 15.92
C CYS A 15 1.40 -1.24 15.12
N ALA A 16 1.27 -2.44 15.68
CA ALA A 16 1.99 -3.68 15.40
C ALA A 16 1.98 -4.13 13.93
N CYS A 17 3.08 -4.78 13.52
CA CYS A 17 3.39 -5.31 12.18
C CYS A 17 3.94 -4.32 11.14
N ALA A 18 4.05 -3.03 11.47
CA ALA A 18 4.89 -2.12 10.69
C ALA A 18 6.38 -2.40 10.98
N THR A 19 7.22 -2.44 9.95
CA THR A 19 8.68 -2.45 10.13
C THR A 19 9.04 -1.26 11.03
N ASN A 20 9.61 -1.52 12.21
CA ASN A 20 10.01 -0.45 13.12
C ASN A 20 10.95 0.48 12.34
N PRO A 21 10.59 1.76 12.14
CA PRO A 21 11.39 2.67 11.32
C PRO A 21 12.86 2.75 11.79
N ALA A 22 13.12 2.58 13.08
CA ALA A 22 14.46 2.59 13.65
C ALA A 22 15.36 1.43 13.16
N ASN A 23 14.77 0.35 12.66
CA ASN A 23 15.50 -0.82 12.14
C ASN A 23 15.73 -0.75 10.63
N LEU A 24 15.18 0.25 9.93
CA LEU A 24 15.37 0.42 8.50
C LEU A 24 16.81 0.88 8.22
N ASN A 25 17.47 0.19 7.27
CA ASN A 25 18.83 0.51 6.85
C ASN A 25 18.92 0.51 5.32
N ILE A 26 18.58 1.65 4.71
CA ILE A 26 18.56 1.83 3.26
C ILE A 26 19.53 2.94 2.90
N THR A 27 20.65 2.57 2.29
CA THR A 27 21.70 3.48 1.84
C THR A 27 21.77 3.49 0.32
N PRO A 28 22.45 4.44 -0.32
CA PRO A 28 22.62 4.43 -1.78
C PRO A 28 23.32 3.17 -2.33
N GLN A 29 23.95 2.35 -1.48
CA GLN A 29 24.62 1.09 -1.86
C GLN A 29 23.78 -0.15 -1.55
N SER A 30 22.61 0.00 -0.91
CA SER A 30 21.72 -1.12 -0.61
C SER A 30 21.24 -1.79 -1.90
N ASP A 31 21.14 -3.12 -1.88
CA ASP A 31 20.52 -3.91 -2.95
C ASP A 31 18.98 -3.83 -2.94
N ARG A 32 18.42 -3.17 -1.92
CA ARG A 32 16.99 -2.94 -1.67
C ARG A 32 16.67 -1.47 -1.64
N GLY A 33 15.39 -1.16 -1.77
CA GLY A 33 14.87 0.19 -1.65
C GLY A 33 13.74 0.28 -0.62
N LEU A 34 13.24 1.49 -0.41
CA LEU A 34 12.16 1.80 0.50
C LEU A 34 10.98 2.41 -0.26
N ILE A 35 9.79 1.83 -0.11
CA ILE A 35 8.54 2.40 -0.60
C ILE A 35 7.90 3.16 0.55
N VAL A 36 7.49 4.40 0.29
CA VAL A 36 6.83 5.25 1.27
C VAL A 36 5.57 5.87 0.70
N LEU A 37 4.49 5.89 1.47
CA LEU A 37 3.28 6.65 1.18
C LEU A 37 2.69 7.24 2.45
N VAL A 38 1.90 8.29 2.32
CA VAL A 38 1.11 8.83 3.43
C VAL A 38 -0.28 8.21 3.39
N ALA A 39 -0.68 7.54 4.47
CA ALA A 39 -2.07 7.17 4.71
C ALA A 39 -2.82 8.39 5.24
N LEU A 40 -3.86 8.83 4.53
CA LEU A 40 -4.80 9.82 5.09
C LEU A 40 -5.69 9.19 6.18
N PRO A 41 -6.24 10.00 7.11
CA PRO A 41 -7.07 9.51 8.20
C PRO A 41 -8.21 8.58 7.76
N SER A 42 -8.45 7.55 8.57
CA SER A 42 -9.54 6.59 8.37
C SER A 42 -10.15 6.20 9.72
N PRO A 43 -11.50 6.14 9.84
CA PRO A 43 -12.17 5.69 11.06
C PRO A 43 -12.18 4.17 11.24
N GLU A 44 -11.79 3.41 10.21
CA GLU A 44 -11.75 1.94 10.21
C GLU A 44 -10.37 1.45 9.79
N ALA A 45 -9.97 0.29 10.33
CA ALA A 45 -8.74 -0.39 9.96
C ALA A 45 -8.83 -0.89 8.52
N TYR A 46 -7.74 -0.79 7.77
CA TYR A 46 -7.70 -1.28 6.40
C TYR A 46 -6.33 -1.87 6.03
N THR A 47 -6.32 -2.69 5.01
CA THR A 47 -5.11 -3.15 4.34
C THR A 47 -4.94 -2.46 2.99
N LEU A 48 -3.70 -2.25 2.59
CA LEU A 48 -3.34 -1.75 1.27
C LEU A 48 -2.20 -2.60 0.72
N ASP A 49 -2.43 -3.24 -0.42
CA ASP A 49 -1.49 -4.21 -0.98
C ASP A 49 -0.74 -3.64 -2.19
N LEU A 50 0.59 -3.74 -2.12
CA LEU A 50 1.52 -3.49 -3.21
C LEU A 50 2.12 -4.81 -3.67
N LEU A 51 1.95 -5.16 -4.95
CA LEU A 51 2.52 -6.39 -5.52
C LEU A 51 3.50 -6.08 -6.64
N ARG A 52 4.59 -6.85 -6.70
CA ARG A 52 5.56 -6.79 -7.79
C ARG A 52 4.90 -7.20 -9.11
N TYR A 53 5.24 -6.49 -10.17
CA TYR A 53 4.66 -6.64 -11.50
C TYR A 53 5.71 -6.93 -12.56
N ASP A 54 5.42 -7.92 -13.39
CA ASP A 54 6.18 -8.27 -14.58
C ASP A 54 5.41 -7.71 -15.78
N GLU A 55 5.87 -6.56 -16.26
CA GLU A 55 5.26 -5.85 -17.38
C GLU A 55 5.40 -6.62 -18.70
N GLU A 56 6.52 -7.30 -18.93
CA GLU A 56 6.74 -8.11 -20.13
C GLU A 56 5.69 -9.24 -20.24
N ARG A 57 5.32 -9.82 -19.10
CA ARG A 57 4.28 -10.86 -19.03
C ARG A 57 2.88 -10.34 -18.70
N GLY A 58 2.73 -9.04 -18.45
CA GLY A 58 1.47 -8.40 -18.09
C GLY A 58 0.80 -8.99 -16.84
N ARG A 59 1.56 -9.52 -15.88
CA ARG A 59 1.04 -10.22 -14.70
C ARG A 59 1.79 -9.86 -13.42
N LEU A 60 1.15 -10.09 -12.28
CA LEU A 60 1.85 -10.00 -11.00
C LEU A 60 2.88 -11.13 -10.86
N ASP A 61 4.05 -10.77 -10.36
CA ASP A 61 5.18 -11.68 -10.09
C ASP A 61 5.44 -11.79 -8.57
N ALA A 62 4.38 -11.57 -7.79
CA ALA A 62 4.39 -11.68 -6.33
C ALA A 62 3.95 -13.10 -5.93
N ASN A 63 4.63 -13.68 -4.94
CA ASN A 63 4.32 -15.01 -4.41
C ASN A 63 4.61 -15.09 -2.90
N THR A 64 4.37 -16.24 -2.28
CA THR A 64 4.59 -16.46 -0.84
C THR A 64 6.04 -16.22 -0.40
N PHE A 65 7.01 -16.28 -1.31
CA PHE A 65 8.42 -16.05 -1.02
C PHE A 65 8.88 -14.61 -1.27
N GLY A 66 8.01 -13.74 -1.80
CA GLY A 66 8.32 -12.31 -1.93
C GLY A 66 7.48 -11.56 -2.95
N GLY A 67 7.58 -10.23 -2.92
CA GLY A 67 6.89 -9.34 -3.85
C GLY A 67 5.48 -8.97 -3.44
N ILE A 68 4.95 -9.50 -2.35
CA ILE A 68 3.71 -9.04 -1.71
C ILE A 68 4.08 -8.12 -0.55
N HIS A 69 3.53 -6.92 -0.54
CA HIS A 69 3.74 -5.93 0.50
C HIS A 69 2.39 -5.38 0.97
N THR A 70 1.96 -5.80 2.16
CA THR A 70 0.69 -5.37 2.76
C THR A 70 0.97 -4.33 3.83
N PHE A 71 0.41 -3.14 3.66
CA PHE A 71 0.31 -2.20 4.76
C PHE A 71 -0.97 -2.48 5.55
N MET A 72 -0.83 -2.71 6.85
CA MET A 72 -1.94 -2.71 7.80
C MET A 72 -2.02 -1.33 8.45
N VAL A 73 -3.18 -0.68 8.32
CA VAL A 73 -3.39 0.67 8.81
C VAL A 73 -4.52 0.64 9.84
N GLU A 74 -4.17 0.99 11.08
CA GLU A 74 -5.14 1.13 12.17
C GLU A 74 -5.95 2.42 12.05
N PRO A 75 -7.15 2.50 12.66
CA PRO A 75 -7.93 3.72 12.71
C PRO A 75 -7.13 4.87 13.30
N THR A 76 -7.12 6.01 12.61
CA THR A 76 -6.38 7.20 13.04
C THR A 76 -7.07 8.48 12.58
N ALA A 77 -7.02 9.50 13.44
CA ALA A 77 -7.51 10.85 13.14
C ALA A 77 -6.46 11.71 12.40
N ALA A 78 -5.20 11.27 12.32
CA ALA A 78 -4.11 12.01 11.71
C ALA A 78 -3.44 11.20 10.58
N PRO A 79 -2.93 11.86 9.52
CA PRO A 79 -2.14 11.19 8.51
C PRO A 79 -0.89 10.53 9.08
N GLY A 80 -0.45 9.42 8.48
CA GLY A 80 0.75 8.70 8.90
C GLY A 80 1.57 8.21 7.71
N TYR A 81 2.88 8.10 7.88
CA TYR A 81 3.75 7.48 6.87
C TYR A 81 3.69 5.96 7.01
N LEU A 82 3.49 5.28 5.89
CA LEU A 82 3.65 3.82 5.76
C LEU A 82 4.98 3.56 5.04
N LEU A 83 5.79 2.67 5.60
CA LEU A 83 7.15 2.40 5.13
C LEU A 83 7.31 0.92 4.87
N GLN A 84 7.81 0.56 3.69
CA GLN A 84 8.04 -0.83 3.32
C GLN A 84 9.36 -1.00 2.58
N GLU A 85 10.25 -1.82 3.16
CA GLU A 85 11.45 -2.25 2.47
C GLU A 85 11.11 -3.32 1.42
N ALA A 86 11.64 -3.15 0.21
CA ALA A 86 11.31 -3.97 -0.94
C ALA A 86 12.53 -4.19 -1.86
N ARG A 87 12.49 -5.25 -2.67
CA ARG A 87 13.51 -5.47 -3.70
C ARG A 87 13.26 -4.51 -4.88
N PRO A 88 14.28 -4.15 -5.66
CA PRO A 88 14.08 -3.36 -6.86
C PRO A 88 13.12 -4.04 -7.84
N GLY A 89 12.35 -3.24 -8.56
CA GLY A 89 11.37 -3.71 -9.52
C GLY A 89 10.19 -2.77 -9.67
N ARG A 90 9.25 -3.19 -10.52
CA ARG A 90 7.99 -2.48 -10.77
C ARG A 90 6.89 -3.02 -9.86
N TYR A 91 6.08 -2.12 -9.32
CA TYR A 91 5.05 -2.44 -8.33
C TYR A 91 3.71 -1.84 -8.73
N LEU A 92 2.63 -2.53 -8.38
CA LEU A 92 1.24 -2.09 -8.55
C LEU A 92 0.53 -1.97 -7.21
N LEU A 93 -0.38 -1.00 -7.08
CA LEU A 93 -1.34 -0.94 -5.98
C LEU A 93 -2.54 -1.84 -6.29
N THR A 94 -2.64 -2.99 -5.65
CA THR A 94 -3.59 -4.02 -6.13
C THR A 94 -4.96 -3.93 -5.49
N ASN A 95 -5.05 -3.70 -4.19
CA ASN A 95 -6.32 -3.72 -3.48
C ASN A 95 -6.30 -2.89 -2.20
N VAL A 96 -7.49 -2.52 -1.74
CA VAL A 96 -7.76 -2.06 -0.38
C VAL A 96 -8.72 -3.04 0.27
N GLY A 97 -8.37 -3.51 1.46
CA GLY A 97 -9.20 -4.42 2.24
C GLY A 97 -9.64 -3.85 3.59
N VAL A 98 -10.76 -4.34 4.11
CA VAL A 98 -11.20 -4.09 5.49
C VAL A 98 -11.52 -5.41 6.18
N GLN A 99 -11.38 -5.42 7.51
CA GLN A 99 -11.68 -6.56 8.37
C GLN A 99 -10.87 -7.84 8.05
N GLY A 100 -9.87 -7.77 7.17
CA GLY A 100 -9.02 -8.89 6.78
C GLY A 100 -9.65 -9.89 5.80
N TYR A 101 -10.87 -9.63 5.31
CA TYR A 101 -11.57 -10.56 4.43
C TYR A 101 -12.46 -9.92 3.37
N TRP A 102 -12.61 -8.60 3.32
CA TRP A 102 -13.25 -7.92 2.20
C TRP A 102 -12.24 -7.02 1.52
N ALA A 103 -12.19 -7.00 0.20
CA ALA A 103 -11.34 -6.07 -0.54
C ALA A 103 -11.98 -5.60 -1.85
N VAL A 104 -11.65 -4.38 -2.27
CA VAL A 104 -11.86 -3.92 -3.64
C VAL A 104 -10.56 -4.07 -4.41
N CYS A 105 -10.63 -4.68 -5.60
CA CYS A 105 -9.47 -4.96 -6.44
C CYS A 105 -9.36 -3.95 -7.58
N PHE A 106 -8.20 -3.31 -7.72
CA PHE A 106 -7.91 -2.30 -8.73
C PHE A 106 -7.42 -2.92 -10.07
N SER A 107 -7.85 -4.13 -10.42
CA SER A 107 -7.31 -4.89 -11.57
C SER A 107 -7.42 -4.17 -12.91
N GLU A 108 -8.56 -3.53 -13.15
CA GLU A 108 -8.85 -2.86 -14.42
C GLU A 108 -8.19 -1.48 -14.53
N GLN A 109 -7.99 -0.80 -13.39
CA GLN A 109 -7.40 0.54 -13.32
C GLN A 109 -6.62 0.69 -12.01
N THR A 110 -5.30 0.55 -12.09
CA THR A 110 -4.37 0.78 -10.99
C THR A 110 -3.25 1.74 -11.41
N ILE A 111 -2.32 1.98 -10.50
CA ILE A 111 -1.09 2.72 -10.71
C ILE A 111 0.12 1.79 -10.58
N ALA A 112 1.09 2.00 -11.46
CA ALA A 112 2.41 1.42 -11.44
C ALA A 112 3.46 2.45 -11.03
N PHE A 113 4.54 1.97 -10.41
CA PHE A 113 5.74 2.73 -10.15
C PHE A 113 6.95 1.81 -10.05
N ASP A 114 8.13 2.36 -10.29
CA ASP A 114 9.38 1.63 -10.18
C ASP A 114 10.11 1.95 -8.86
N LEU A 115 10.78 0.94 -8.31
CA LEU A 115 11.72 1.04 -7.20
C LEU A 115 13.11 0.61 -7.67
N ALA A 116 14.12 1.44 -7.41
CA ALA A 116 15.50 1.16 -7.75
C ALA A 116 16.28 0.69 -6.49
N PRO A 117 17.44 0.02 -6.64
CA PRO A 117 18.30 -0.30 -5.50
C PRO A 117 18.83 0.98 -4.86
N GLY A 118 18.86 1.01 -3.53
CA GLY A 118 19.40 2.14 -2.78
C GLY A 118 18.58 3.43 -2.86
N ASP A 119 17.30 3.33 -3.22
CA ASP A 119 16.37 4.45 -3.35
C ASP A 119 15.27 4.42 -2.29
N VAL A 120 14.77 5.61 -1.93
CA VAL A 120 13.48 5.79 -1.25
C VAL A 120 12.49 6.40 -2.24
N VAL A 121 11.44 5.67 -2.61
CA VAL A 121 10.37 6.15 -3.48
C VAL A 121 9.17 6.61 -2.67
N PHE A 122 8.77 7.87 -2.85
CA PHE A 122 7.60 8.46 -2.20
C PHE A 122 6.41 8.51 -3.18
N LEU A 123 5.34 7.78 -2.87
CA LEU A 123 4.15 7.66 -3.73
C LEU A 123 3.15 8.83 -3.58
N GLY A 124 3.28 9.63 -2.52
CA GLY A 124 2.33 10.68 -2.18
C GLY A 124 1.31 10.22 -1.15
N ASP A 125 0.09 10.77 -1.21
CA ASP A 125 -0.91 10.56 -0.17
C ASP A 125 -2.07 9.70 -0.67
N PHE A 126 -2.27 8.55 -0.03
CA PHE A 126 -3.36 7.65 -0.32
C PHE A 126 -4.62 8.03 0.47
N ASN A 127 -5.74 8.21 -0.24
CA ASN A 127 -7.05 8.43 0.36
C ASN A 127 -7.87 7.12 0.39
N PRO A 128 -7.98 6.44 1.55
CA PRO A 128 -8.72 5.18 1.65
C PRO A 128 -10.24 5.38 1.63
N ALA A 129 -10.74 6.56 1.99
CA ALA A 129 -12.14 6.75 2.34
C ALA A 129 -13.13 6.45 1.18
N PRO A 130 -12.87 6.85 -0.09
CA PRO A 130 -13.74 6.49 -1.21
C PRO A 130 -13.82 4.97 -1.43
N HIS A 131 -12.69 4.28 -1.31
CA HIS A 131 -12.57 2.84 -1.53
C HIS A 131 -13.25 2.02 -0.44
N ILE A 132 -13.08 2.42 0.82
CA ILE A 132 -13.79 1.80 1.95
C ILE A 132 -15.31 2.03 1.82
N ARG A 133 -15.76 3.23 1.44
CA ARG A 133 -17.18 3.49 1.19
C ARG A 133 -17.72 2.65 0.03
N GLN A 134 -16.96 2.52 -1.05
CA GLN A 134 -17.33 1.70 -2.20
C GLN A 134 -17.46 0.23 -1.81
N LEU A 135 -16.49 -0.31 -1.06
CA LEU A 135 -16.52 -1.66 -0.52
C LEU A 135 -17.79 -1.91 0.29
N HIS A 136 -18.09 -1.03 1.25
CA HIS A 136 -19.30 -1.13 2.08
C HIS A 136 -20.58 -1.03 1.25
N GLN A 137 -20.59 -0.23 0.19
CA GLN A 137 -21.74 -0.11 -0.71
C GLN A 137 -21.95 -1.41 -1.50
N ILE A 138 -20.91 -1.95 -2.11
CA ILE A 138 -20.98 -3.19 -2.88
C ILE A 138 -21.40 -4.36 -1.99
N ALA A 139 -20.83 -4.47 -0.79
CA ALA A 139 -21.19 -5.52 0.17
C ALA A 139 -22.68 -5.46 0.55
N ARG A 140 -23.24 -4.25 0.72
CA ARG A 140 -24.69 -4.07 0.96
C ARG A 140 -25.52 -4.45 -0.26
N ASP A 141 -25.16 -3.95 -1.44
CA ASP A 141 -25.95 -4.13 -2.66
C ASP A 141 -25.98 -5.58 -3.14
N THR A 142 -24.90 -6.32 -2.90
CA THR A 142 -24.79 -7.75 -3.24
C THR A 142 -25.32 -8.67 -2.14
N GLY A 143 -25.71 -8.13 -0.97
CA GLY A 143 -26.15 -8.91 0.18
C GLY A 143 -25.03 -9.73 0.84
N GLN A 144 -23.77 -9.39 0.59
CA GLN A 144 -22.61 -10.08 1.13
C GLN A 144 -22.31 -9.61 2.54
N THR A 145 -23.00 -10.21 3.52
CA THR A 145 -22.92 -9.85 4.95
C THR A 145 -22.02 -10.78 5.76
N ALA A 146 -21.54 -11.88 5.18
CA ALA A 146 -20.67 -12.86 5.83
C ALA A 146 -19.75 -13.54 4.81
N THR A 147 -18.58 -13.98 5.28
CA THR A 147 -17.65 -14.78 4.48
C THR A 147 -17.84 -16.27 4.78
N ARG A 148 -17.70 -17.12 3.75
CA ARG A 148 -17.74 -18.58 3.90
C ARG A 148 -16.33 -19.18 3.90
N GLY A 149 -15.46 -18.64 4.77
CA GLY A 149 -14.13 -19.20 5.01
C GLY A 149 -13.00 -18.71 4.11
N GLY A 150 -13.14 -17.56 3.45
CA GLY A 150 -12.10 -16.98 2.60
C GLY A 150 -12.24 -15.47 2.42
N ALA A 151 -11.19 -14.85 1.89
CA ALA A 151 -11.23 -13.45 1.49
C ALA A 151 -12.17 -13.27 0.29
N VAL A 152 -12.94 -12.20 0.30
CA VAL A 152 -13.87 -11.83 -0.75
C VAL A 152 -13.37 -10.56 -1.40
N HIS A 153 -13.11 -10.66 -2.70
CA HIS A 153 -12.62 -9.54 -3.49
C HIS A 153 -13.71 -9.12 -4.49
N PHE A 154 -13.98 -7.82 -4.53
CA PHE A 154 -14.86 -7.18 -5.50
C PHE A 154 -14.02 -6.65 -6.66
N PHE A 155 -14.49 -6.87 -7.89
CA PHE A 155 -13.71 -6.59 -9.10
C PHE A 155 -14.44 -5.65 -10.08
N ASP A 156 -15.76 -5.61 -10.01
CA ASP A 156 -16.59 -4.93 -11.00
C ASP A 156 -16.84 -3.48 -10.58
N ASP A 157 -16.71 -2.55 -11.54
CA ASP A 157 -16.92 -1.10 -11.36
C ASP A 157 -16.13 -0.45 -10.21
N ILE A 158 -14.94 -0.97 -9.91
CA ILE A 158 -14.06 -0.44 -8.87
C ILE A 158 -13.39 0.86 -9.33
N GLU A 159 -13.44 1.90 -8.48
CA GLU A 159 -12.76 3.16 -8.77
C GLU A 159 -11.23 2.99 -8.71
N PRO A 160 -10.45 3.70 -9.55
CA PRO A 160 -9.00 3.65 -9.47
C PRO A 160 -8.48 4.15 -8.11
N PRO A 161 -7.30 3.68 -7.66
CA PRO A 161 -6.71 4.11 -6.41
C PRO A 161 -6.50 5.62 -6.40
N ARG A 162 -6.85 6.26 -5.27
CA ARG A 162 -6.80 7.73 -5.15
C ARG A 162 -5.56 8.14 -4.40
N LEU A 163 -4.51 8.45 -5.16
CA LEU A 163 -3.30 9.08 -4.63
C LEU A 163 -3.24 10.55 -5.04
N ARG A 164 -2.92 11.41 -4.08
CA ARG A 164 -2.41 12.75 -4.36
C ARG A 164 -0.92 12.63 -4.62
N GLU A 165 -0.47 13.12 -5.78
CA GLU A 165 0.93 13.06 -6.18
C GLU A 165 1.87 13.73 -5.17
N PRO A 166 3.11 13.26 -5.05
CA PRO A 166 4.12 13.88 -4.20
C PRO A 166 4.37 15.35 -4.58
N THR A 167 4.28 16.24 -3.59
CA THR A 167 4.76 17.63 -3.68
C THR A 167 6.18 17.75 -3.13
N GLU A 168 6.91 18.79 -3.52
CA GLU A 168 8.24 19.10 -2.96
C GLU A 168 8.20 19.29 -1.43
N GLU A 169 7.18 19.96 -0.90
CA GLU A 169 6.99 20.14 0.54
C GLU A 169 6.75 18.80 1.25
N GLY A 170 5.91 17.94 0.67
CA GLY A 170 5.66 16.59 1.16
C GLY A 170 6.93 15.73 1.18
N ARG A 171 7.73 15.81 0.12
CA ARG A 171 9.03 15.11 0.03
C ARG A 171 10.00 15.61 1.11
N ALA A 172 10.10 16.92 1.30
CA ALA A 172 10.94 17.51 2.35
C ALA A 172 10.46 17.12 3.77
N ALA A 173 9.14 17.07 3.99
CA ALA A 173 8.56 16.61 5.25
C ALA A 173 8.85 15.14 5.52
N LEU A 174 8.81 14.29 4.49
CA LEU A 174 9.20 12.88 4.58
C LEU A 174 10.68 12.74 4.92
N GLU A 175 11.58 13.45 4.24
CA GLU A 175 13.00 13.42 4.58
C GLU A 175 13.25 13.83 6.04
N ALA A 176 12.57 14.87 6.52
CA ALA A 176 12.66 15.31 7.91
C ALA A 176 12.09 14.27 8.88
N PHE A 177 11.06 13.52 8.49
CA PHE A 177 10.54 12.40 9.26
C PHE A 177 11.58 11.26 9.34
N LEU A 178 12.08 10.79 8.20
CA LEU A 178 13.04 9.68 8.11
C LEU A 178 14.32 9.98 8.91
N ARG A 179 14.87 11.20 8.81
CA ARG A 179 16.05 11.60 9.61
C ARG A 179 15.84 11.45 11.12
N ARG A 180 14.61 11.60 11.61
CA ARG A 180 14.28 11.47 13.06
C ARG A 180 13.93 10.05 13.46
N THR A 181 13.19 9.32 12.63
CA THR A 181 12.56 8.05 13.00
C THR A 181 13.25 6.83 12.41
N ALA A 182 13.97 7.00 11.31
CA ALA A 182 14.68 5.95 10.56
C ALA A 182 16.09 6.41 10.17
N PRO A 183 16.99 6.69 11.13
CA PRO A 183 18.30 7.31 10.86
C PRO A 183 19.23 6.44 9.99
N GLY A 184 18.97 5.12 9.87
CA GLY A 184 19.67 4.24 8.93
C GLY A 184 19.25 4.41 7.47
N VAL A 185 18.18 5.16 7.19
CA VAL A 185 17.75 5.52 5.84
C VAL A 185 18.50 6.77 5.40
N THR A 186 19.54 6.56 4.60
CA THR A 186 20.41 7.62 4.04
C THR A 186 20.34 7.71 2.53
N ALA A 187 19.64 6.77 1.89
CA ALA A 187 19.27 6.81 0.49
C ALA A 187 18.48 8.09 0.11
N PRO A 188 18.64 8.60 -1.12
CA PRO A 188 17.89 9.76 -1.58
C PRO A 188 16.39 9.46 -1.64
N VAL A 189 15.58 10.44 -1.26
CA VAL A 189 14.12 10.39 -1.42
C VAL A 189 13.74 10.99 -2.77
N ARG A 190 13.11 10.19 -3.61
CA ARG A 190 12.53 10.63 -4.89
C ARG A 190 11.01 10.51 -4.87
N SER A 191 10.35 11.46 -5.52
CA SER A 191 8.94 11.33 -5.87
C SER A 191 8.77 10.21 -6.89
N ALA A 192 7.72 9.40 -6.73
CA ALA A 192 7.36 8.39 -7.70
C ALA A 192 6.88 9.04 -9.01
N THR A 193 7.20 8.42 -10.14
CA THR A 193 6.44 8.60 -11.37
C THR A 193 5.34 7.55 -11.36
N LEU A 194 4.08 7.99 -11.32
CA LEU A 194 2.91 7.11 -11.25
C LEU A 194 2.31 6.95 -12.64
N GLU A 195 2.16 5.72 -13.09
CA GLU A 195 1.68 5.41 -14.43
C GLU A 195 0.41 4.56 -14.36
N PRO A 196 -0.64 4.84 -15.16
CA PRO A 196 -1.80 3.97 -15.24
C PRO A 196 -1.41 2.55 -15.67
N ALA A 197 -1.97 1.55 -15.01
CA ALA A 197 -1.70 0.14 -15.30
C ALA A 197 -2.93 -0.74 -15.05
N ARG A 198 -2.82 -2.00 -15.49
CA ARG A 198 -3.83 -3.05 -15.28
C ARG A 198 -3.15 -4.40 -15.07
N PHE A 199 -3.82 -5.32 -14.40
CA PHE A 199 -3.35 -6.69 -14.21
C PHE A 199 -4.52 -7.66 -14.23
N GLY A 200 -4.28 -8.90 -14.64
CA GLY A 200 -5.33 -9.91 -14.66
C GLY A 200 -5.79 -10.30 -13.25
N ILE A 201 -7.01 -10.81 -13.14
CA ILE A 201 -7.53 -11.41 -11.90
C ILE A 201 -7.09 -12.87 -11.83
N GLY A 202 -6.55 -13.29 -10.69
CA GLY A 202 -6.07 -14.65 -10.47
C GLY A 202 -7.05 -15.49 -9.64
N HIS A 203 -6.62 -16.69 -9.26
CA HIS A 203 -7.34 -17.56 -8.33
C HIS A 203 -6.49 -17.87 -7.09
N ASP A 204 -7.15 -18.32 -6.02
CA ASP A 204 -6.47 -18.86 -4.84
C ASP A 204 -5.58 -20.07 -5.20
N ILE A 205 -4.77 -20.51 -4.23
CA ILE A 205 -3.81 -21.61 -4.44
C ILE A 205 -4.48 -22.95 -4.83
N VAL A 206 -5.78 -23.10 -4.55
CA VAL A 206 -6.57 -24.30 -4.91
C VAL A 206 -7.41 -24.09 -6.17
N GLY A 207 -7.31 -22.92 -6.82
CA GLY A 207 -8.01 -22.57 -8.05
C GLY A 207 -9.52 -22.35 -7.91
N GLN A 208 -10.05 -22.21 -6.69
CA GLN A 208 -11.50 -22.18 -6.43
C GLN A 208 -12.08 -20.77 -6.39
N GLN A 209 -11.43 -19.83 -5.70
CA GLN A 209 -11.93 -18.46 -5.54
C GLN A 209 -11.11 -17.48 -6.38
N ARG A 210 -11.80 -16.52 -7.03
CA ARG A 210 -11.14 -15.38 -7.66
C ARG A 210 -10.54 -14.51 -6.57
N ILE A 211 -9.26 -14.17 -6.71
CA ILE A 211 -8.57 -13.25 -5.80
C ILE A 211 -7.77 -12.23 -6.60
N CYS A 212 -7.59 -11.06 -5.98
CA CYS A 212 -6.86 -9.94 -6.57
C CYS A 212 -5.39 -10.33 -6.61
N GLY A 213 -4.84 -10.44 -7.82
CA GLY A 213 -3.45 -10.81 -7.98
C GLY A 213 -3.08 -12.26 -7.68
N GLY A 214 -4.06 -13.17 -7.70
CA GLY A 214 -3.85 -14.60 -7.44
C GLY A 214 -3.03 -15.32 -8.51
N TYR A 215 -2.90 -16.64 -8.33
CA TYR A 215 -2.22 -17.50 -9.28
C TYR A 215 -2.99 -17.57 -10.60
N TYR A 216 -2.27 -17.37 -11.70
CA TYR A 216 -2.82 -17.37 -13.06
C TYR A 216 -2.82 -18.76 -13.70
N GLU A 217 -1.97 -19.66 -13.20
CA GLU A 217 -1.91 -21.05 -13.63
C GLU A 217 -2.91 -21.85 -12.78
N ARG A 218 -4.05 -22.24 -13.36
CA ARG A 218 -4.87 -23.29 -12.75
C ARG A 218 -3.97 -24.52 -12.58
N PRO A 219 -3.93 -25.16 -11.40
CA PRO A 219 -3.39 -26.51 -11.31
C PRO A 219 -4.11 -27.37 -12.35
N ALA A 220 -3.37 -28.04 -13.22
CA ALA A 220 -3.94 -29.00 -14.14
C ALA A 220 -4.74 -30.03 -13.31
N GLN A 221 -6.02 -30.18 -13.61
CA GLN A 221 -6.87 -31.21 -13.01
C GLN A 221 -6.49 -32.59 -13.53
#